data_AF-A0A966J001-F1
#
_entry.id   AF-A0A966J001-F1
#
_cell.length_a   1.000
_cell.length_b   1.000
_cell.length_c   1.000
_cell.angle_alpha   90.00
_cell.angle_beta   90.00
_cell.angle_gamma   90.00
#
_symmetry.space_group_name_H-M   'P 1'
#
loop_
_entity.id
_entity.type
_entity.pdbx_description
1 polymer ?
#
loop_
_entity_poly.entity_id
_entity_poly.type
_entity_poly.pdbx_seq_one_letter_code
_entity_poly.pdbx_strand_id
1 'polypeptide(L)'
;MYHRFDENKYPSTNIKMEVFVKQIEMIKNANYEFYDIQEFIDNFNQPKNEKRILITIDDAFSSFYEIAWPFLKENRIPFILFVSTEPVGNKGYMTWDQIREIEQESYGYIGHHSHTHDYLIEKSEEDFIKDIEMASKIFLKELGYVPNLFSYPFGEYSKFMKDYISENFSFAFGQHSGVIDLNKDKYELPRFPINENYGELDRFKSIINFFPLEFKNLIPEEKKLTNKNNPPEFEVEFFENQKNLNNINCYSNEGNTWAKSNTNFLNNKLTIKFRDTFTPRRGRVNCSLNDNGKWRWFGVQFVVQ
;
A
#
# COMPACT_ATOMS: atom_id res chain seq x y z
N MET A 1 0.78 6.11 2.91
CA MET A 1 1.64 5.27 3.76
C MET A 1 2.86 6.07 4.14
N TYR A 2 3.04 6.28 5.43
CA TYR A 2 4.18 6.96 6.07
C TYR A 2 4.95 5.95 6.94
N HIS A 3 6.15 6.33 7.43
CA HIS A 3 6.89 5.49 8.38
C HIS A 3 7.52 6.35 9.49
N ARG A 4 8.49 7.21 9.14
CA ARG A 4 9.21 8.08 10.07
C ARG A 4 8.82 9.54 9.92
N PHE A 5 9.02 10.31 10.99
CA PHE A 5 8.74 11.74 11.05
C PHE A 5 9.97 12.49 11.60
N ASP A 6 10.39 13.56 10.92
CA ASP A 6 11.57 14.40 11.25
C ASP A 6 12.92 13.68 11.48
N GLU A 7 13.04 12.43 11.03
CA GLU A 7 14.29 11.69 10.99
C GLU A 7 15.02 11.86 9.65
N ASN A 8 15.50 13.08 9.38
CA ASN A 8 16.10 13.48 8.09
C ASN A 8 17.32 12.63 7.65
N LYS A 9 17.90 11.81 8.55
CA LYS A 9 18.94 10.82 8.21
C LYS A 9 18.42 9.67 7.34
N TYR A 10 17.10 9.47 7.25
CA TYR A 10 16.45 8.38 6.49
C TYR A 10 15.41 8.93 5.49
N PRO A 11 15.80 9.74 4.48
CA PRO A 11 14.87 10.44 3.60
C PRO A 11 13.97 9.52 2.75
N SER A 12 14.36 8.25 2.55
CA SER A 12 13.56 7.25 1.84
C SER A 12 12.39 6.69 2.65
N THR A 13 12.33 6.91 3.96
CA THR A 13 11.23 6.48 4.84
C THR A 13 10.75 7.59 5.79
N ASN A 14 11.37 8.77 5.73
CA ASN A 14 11.02 9.94 6.53
C ASN A 14 10.09 10.89 5.80
N ILE A 15 9.25 11.61 6.53
CA ILE A 15 8.61 12.85 6.10
C ILE A 15 8.90 13.94 7.14
N LYS A 16 9.08 15.18 6.70
CA LYS A 16 9.16 16.31 7.63
C LYS A 16 7.78 16.65 8.17
N MET A 17 7.67 16.93 9.46
CA MET A 17 6.38 17.21 10.09
C MET A 17 5.71 18.45 9.48
N GLU A 18 6.48 19.47 9.12
CA GLU A 18 5.98 20.66 8.41
C GLU A 18 5.33 20.32 7.04
N VAL A 19 5.81 19.28 6.36
CA VAL A 19 5.25 18.82 5.09
C VAL A 19 4.01 17.97 5.35
N PHE A 20 4.06 17.11 6.36
CA PHE A 20 2.91 16.30 6.77
C PHE A 20 1.70 17.17 7.15
N VAL A 21 1.90 18.22 7.96
CA VAL A 21 0.81 19.15 8.32
C VAL A 21 0.18 19.78 7.08
N LYS A 22 1.00 20.27 6.14
CA LYS A 22 0.50 20.82 4.86
C LYS A 22 -0.26 19.79 4.04
N GLN A 23 0.18 18.54 4.03
CA GLN A 23 -0.53 17.44 3.34
C GLN A 23 -1.91 17.21 3.97
N ILE A 24 -2.02 17.21 5.29
CA ILE A 24 -3.30 17.11 6.01
C ILE A 24 -4.22 18.30 5.70
N GLU A 25 -3.68 19.53 5.68
CA GLU A 25 -4.43 20.72 5.27
C GLU A 25 -4.92 20.62 3.82
N MET A 26 -4.11 20.09 2.91
CA MET A 26 -4.51 19.89 1.51
C MET A 26 -5.67 18.92 1.36
N ILE A 27 -5.72 17.85 2.16
CA ILE A 27 -6.85 16.91 2.19
C ILE A 27 -8.11 17.65 2.63
N LYS A 28 -8.04 18.38 3.74
CA LYS A 28 -9.16 19.16 4.28
C LYS A 28 -9.65 20.23 3.29
N ASN A 29 -8.74 20.98 2.68
CA ASN A 29 -9.04 22.02 1.70
C ASN A 29 -9.65 21.48 0.39
N ALA A 30 -9.35 20.22 0.05
CA ALA A 30 -9.97 19.51 -1.07
C ALA A 30 -11.36 18.93 -0.71
N ASN A 31 -11.85 19.17 0.51
CA ASN A 31 -13.08 18.61 1.07
C ASN A 31 -13.10 17.07 1.05
N TYR A 32 -11.94 16.43 1.21
CA TYR A 32 -11.87 14.98 1.41
C TYR A 32 -11.92 14.65 2.90
N GLU A 33 -12.76 13.68 3.25
CA GLU A 33 -12.81 13.14 4.61
C GLU A 33 -11.72 12.08 4.82
N PHE A 34 -11.30 11.91 6.07
CA PHE A 34 -10.52 10.75 6.46
C PHE A 34 -11.44 9.55 6.64
N TYR A 35 -11.00 8.38 6.17
CA TYR A 35 -11.81 7.17 6.23
C TYR A 35 -11.71 6.56 7.62
N ASP A 36 -12.84 6.49 8.33
CA ASP A 36 -12.97 5.63 9.51
C ASP A 36 -12.72 4.16 9.14
N ILE A 37 -11.93 3.46 9.95
CA ILE A 37 -11.42 2.13 9.59
C ILE A 37 -12.48 1.06 9.79
N GLN A 38 -13.36 1.19 10.80
CA GLN A 38 -14.48 0.28 10.96
C GLN A 38 -15.44 0.42 9.78
N GLU A 39 -15.75 1.65 9.39
CA GLU A 39 -16.59 1.92 8.23
C GLU A 39 -15.95 1.40 6.93
N PHE A 40 -14.62 1.51 6.78
CA PHE A 40 -13.89 0.95 5.65
C PHE A 40 -14.07 -0.57 5.56
N ILE A 41 -13.91 -1.27 6.68
CA ILE A 41 -14.06 -2.72 6.78
C ILE A 41 -15.50 -3.14 6.46
N ASP A 42 -16.47 -2.55 7.16
CA ASP A 42 -17.87 -2.97 7.08
C ASP A 42 -18.48 -2.69 5.71
N ASN A 43 -18.08 -1.58 5.09
CA ASN A 43 -18.64 -1.14 3.82
C ASN A 43 -17.76 -1.43 2.62
N PHE A 44 -16.65 -2.18 2.73
CA PHE A 44 -15.71 -2.37 1.63
C PHE A 44 -16.37 -2.88 0.33
N ASN A 45 -17.36 -3.78 0.43
CA ASN A 45 -18.03 -4.34 -0.73
C ASN A 45 -19.13 -3.44 -1.33
N GLN A 46 -19.42 -2.29 -0.72
CA GLN A 46 -20.44 -1.36 -1.21
C GLN A 46 -19.85 -0.38 -2.24
N PRO A 47 -20.60 0.09 -3.25
CA PRO A 47 -20.14 1.20 -4.08
C PRO A 47 -19.92 2.48 -3.25
N LYS A 48 -18.85 3.21 -3.55
CA LYS A 48 -18.51 4.48 -2.85
C LYS A 48 -18.92 5.64 -3.73
N ASN A 49 -19.72 6.54 -3.18
CA ASN A 49 -20.13 7.75 -3.89
C ASN A 49 -19.14 8.91 -3.69
N GLU A 50 -18.33 8.84 -2.64
CA GLU A 50 -17.41 9.88 -2.23
C GLU A 50 -16.00 9.31 -2.04
N LYS A 51 -14.99 10.14 -2.32
CA LYS A 51 -13.60 9.79 -2.06
C LYS A 51 -13.27 10.13 -0.61
N ARG A 52 -12.63 9.19 0.07
CA ARG A 52 -12.03 9.38 1.39
C ARG A 52 -10.56 8.99 1.39
N ILE A 53 -9.81 9.47 2.39
CA ILE A 53 -8.38 9.23 2.54
C ILE A 53 -8.13 8.35 3.77
N LEU A 54 -7.47 7.21 3.57
CA LEU A 54 -7.01 6.37 4.66
C LEU A 54 -5.51 6.61 4.89
N ILE A 55 -5.14 7.00 6.11
CA ILE A 55 -3.74 7.14 6.52
C ILE A 55 -3.25 5.81 7.09
N THR A 56 -2.05 5.41 6.67
CA THR A 56 -1.34 4.27 7.27
C THR A 56 0.08 4.68 7.63
N ILE A 57 0.56 4.16 8.75
CA ILE A 57 1.92 4.28 9.24
C ILE A 57 2.45 2.86 9.42
N ASP A 58 3.63 2.58 8.89
CA ASP A 58 4.26 1.27 8.98
C ASP A 58 5.45 1.32 9.96
N ASP A 59 5.89 0.15 10.41
CA ASP A 59 7.10 -0.13 11.20
C ASP A 59 7.08 0.26 12.69
N ALA A 60 6.14 1.08 13.16
CA ALA A 60 6.05 1.54 14.55
C ALA A 60 7.35 2.21 15.08
N PHE A 61 7.96 3.06 14.27
CA PHE A 61 9.10 3.88 14.70
C PHE A 61 8.73 4.84 15.82
N SER A 62 9.64 5.09 16.75
CA SER A 62 9.38 5.98 17.90
C SER A 62 9.08 7.41 17.46
N SER A 63 9.62 7.87 16.34
CA SER A 63 9.32 9.19 15.77
C SER A 63 7.84 9.38 15.42
N PHE A 64 7.11 8.32 15.08
CA PHE A 64 5.66 8.43 14.93
C PHE A 64 5.00 8.84 16.25
N TYR A 65 5.28 8.10 17.34
CA TYR A 65 4.69 8.35 18.65
C TYR A 65 5.14 9.70 19.24
N GLU A 66 6.42 10.06 19.08
CA GLU A 66 6.98 11.27 19.69
C GLU A 66 6.58 12.56 18.96
N ILE A 67 6.34 12.49 17.63
CA ILE A 67 6.22 13.68 16.78
C ILE A 67 4.84 13.78 16.11
N ALA A 68 4.41 12.73 15.41
CA ALA A 68 3.19 12.78 14.61
C ALA A 68 1.92 12.42 15.39
N TRP A 69 2.02 11.49 16.34
CA TRP A 69 0.90 11.05 17.16
C TRP A 69 0.21 12.18 17.93
N PRO A 70 0.92 13.11 18.61
CA PRO A 70 0.27 14.24 19.30
C PRO A 70 -0.61 15.07 18.37
N PHE A 71 -0.15 15.34 17.14
CA PHE A 71 -0.92 16.07 16.13
C PHE A 71 -2.15 15.29 15.67
N LEU A 72 -2.01 13.99 15.38
CA LEU A 72 -3.13 13.14 14.96
C LEU A 72 -4.18 12.98 16.07
N LYS A 73 -3.73 12.86 17.33
CA LYS A 73 -4.56 12.79 18.53
C LYS A 73 -5.38 14.08 18.73
N GLU A 74 -4.72 15.23 18.69
CA GLU A 74 -5.37 16.54 18.82
C GLU A 74 -6.42 16.76 17.72
N ASN A 75 -6.12 16.33 16.49
CA ASN A 75 -7.01 16.50 15.34
C ASN A 75 -8.01 15.35 15.12
N ARG A 76 -7.97 14.29 15.95
CA ARG A 76 -8.77 13.06 15.82
C ARG A 76 -8.78 12.49 14.41
N ILE A 77 -7.60 12.41 13.79
CA ILE A 77 -7.45 11.91 12.42
C ILE A 77 -7.30 10.39 12.46
N PRO A 78 -8.17 9.61 11.78
CA PRO A 78 -8.05 8.16 11.70
C PRO A 78 -6.81 7.67 10.97
N PHE A 79 -6.20 6.60 11.49
CA PHE A 79 -5.07 5.92 10.84
C PHE A 79 -4.94 4.45 11.26
N ILE A 80 -4.23 3.68 10.45
CA ILE A 80 -3.75 2.34 10.81
C ILE A 80 -2.25 2.41 11.10
N LEU A 81 -1.82 1.88 12.24
CA LEU A 81 -0.42 1.65 12.58
C LEU A 81 -0.08 0.17 12.39
N PHE A 82 0.66 -0.17 11.34
CA PHE A 82 1.15 -1.52 11.09
C PHE A 82 2.43 -1.78 11.89
N VAL A 83 2.38 -2.74 12.82
CA VAL A 83 3.45 -3.00 13.79
C VAL A 83 4.18 -4.30 13.43
N SER A 84 5.50 -4.23 13.28
CA SER A 84 6.35 -5.43 13.26
C SER A 84 6.76 -5.73 14.70
N THR A 85 6.58 -6.97 15.16
CA THR A 85 6.62 -7.25 16.60
C THR A 85 8.03 -7.44 17.17
N GLU A 86 9.01 -7.89 16.38
CA GLU A 86 10.41 -8.06 16.85
C GLU A 86 11.09 -6.71 17.16
N PRO A 87 10.92 -5.64 16.35
CA PRO A 87 11.56 -4.36 16.63
C PRO A 87 11.00 -3.59 17.84
N VAL A 88 9.78 -3.90 18.30
CA VAL A 88 9.12 -3.16 19.40
C VAL A 88 9.98 -3.18 20.67
N GLY A 89 10.22 -2.00 21.25
CA GLY A 89 11.06 -1.80 22.43
C GLY A 89 12.56 -1.65 22.14
N ASN A 90 13.00 -1.90 20.91
CA ASN A 90 14.37 -1.60 20.50
C ASN A 90 14.59 -0.10 20.29
N LYS A 91 15.85 0.33 20.31
CA LYS A 91 16.21 1.74 20.10
C LYS A 91 15.68 2.26 18.75
N GLY A 92 14.86 3.32 18.80
CA GLY A 92 14.25 3.95 17.62
C GLY A 92 12.89 3.39 17.20
N TYR A 93 12.35 2.44 17.97
CA TYR A 93 11.01 1.88 17.82
C TYR A 93 10.17 2.16 19.05
N MET A 94 8.86 2.15 18.89
CA MET A 94 7.91 2.31 19.98
C MET A 94 8.00 1.16 20.99
N THR A 95 7.54 1.39 22.22
CA THR A 95 7.30 0.33 23.21
C THR A 95 5.86 -0.19 23.12
N TRP A 96 5.60 -1.36 23.71
CA TRP A 96 4.23 -1.88 23.80
C TRP A 96 3.29 -0.99 24.62
N ASP A 97 3.81 -0.26 25.62
CA ASP A 97 2.99 0.71 26.37
C ASP A 97 2.53 1.87 25.49
N GLN A 98 3.41 2.38 24.62
CA GLN A 98 3.08 3.42 23.65
C GLN A 98 2.06 2.94 22.61
N ILE A 99 2.19 1.69 22.13
CA ILE A 99 1.24 1.07 21.20
C ILE A 99 -0.13 0.92 21.87
N ARG A 100 -0.18 0.46 23.12
CA ARG A 100 -1.42 0.35 23.90
C ARG A 100 -2.09 1.70 24.14
N GLU A 101 -1.33 2.77 24.35
CA GLU A 101 -1.92 4.11 24.47
C GLU A 101 -2.61 4.56 23.18
N ILE A 102 -2.00 4.28 22.02
CA ILE A 102 -2.62 4.59 20.72
C ILE A 102 -3.88 3.76 20.49
N GLU A 103 -3.84 2.47 20.83
CA GLU A 103 -4.95 1.53 20.64
C GLU A 103 -6.20 1.89 21.47
N GLN A 104 -6.03 2.58 22.60
CA GLN A 104 -7.15 3.07 23.42
C GLN A 104 -8.00 4.15 22.72
N GLU A 105 -7.50 4.76 21.65
CA GLU A 105 -8.18 5.83 20.93
C GLU A 105 -8.95 5.24 19.75
N SER A 106 -10.24 5.53 19.64
CA SER A 106 -11.14 4.89 18.67
C SER A 106 -10.82 5.11 17.19
N TYR A 107 -9.83 5.96 16.89
CA TYR A 107 -9.39 6.32 15.54
C TYR A 107 -7.95 5.86 15.25
N GLY A 108 -7.26 5.22 16.21
CA GLY A 108 -5.96 4.60 16.04
C GLY A 108 -6.09 3.07 15.98
N TYR A 109 -5.93 2.48 14.81
CA TYR A 109 -6.06 1.02 14.65
C TYR A 109 -4.70 0.35 14.53
N ILE A 110 -4.50 -0.73 15.27
CA ILE A 110 -3.29 -1.55 15.14
C ILE A 110 -3.48 -2.57 14.00
N GLY A 111 -2.48 -2.65 13.12
CA GLY A 111 -2.36 -3.62 12.04
C GLY A 111 -1.13 -4.51 12.22
N HIS A 112 -1.16 -5.69 11.60
CA HIS A 112 -0.08 -6.68 11.64
C HIS A 112 0.93 -6.39 10.53
N HIS A 113 2.22 -6.34 10.88
CA HIS A 113 3.31 -6.10 9.94
C HIS A 113 4.44 -7.13 10.07
N SER A 114 4.06 -8.40 10.22
CA SER A 114 4.98 -9.53 10.43
C SER A 114 5.74 -9.47 11.77
N HIS A 115 6.61 -10.45 12.01
CA HIS A 115 7.46 -10.47 13.20
C HIS A 115 8.78 -9.74 12.94
N THR A 116 9.60 -10.27 12.05
CA THR A 116 11.00 -9.82 11.82
C THR A 116 11.11 -8.57 10.97
N HIS A 117 10.11 -8.27 10.12
CA HIS A 117 10.23 -7.27 9.05
C HIS A 117 11.39 -7.60 8.06
N ASP A 118 11.73 -8.88 7.91
CA ASP A 118 12.68 -9.33 6.89
C ASP A 118 12.08 -9.20 5.48
N TYR A 119 12.91 -9.39 4.44
CA TYR A 119 12.43 -9.65 3.08
C TYR A 119 11.77 -11.03 3.01
N LEU A 120 10.56 -11.15 3.56
CA LEU A 120 9.85 -12.42 3.71
C LEU A 120 9.70 -13.17 2.39
N ILE A 121 9.59 -12.44 1.27
CA ILE A 121 9.54 -12.98 -0.10
C ILE A 121 10.71 -13.90 -0.48
N GLU A 122 11.85 -13.76 0.22
CA GLU A 122 13.07 -14.56 0.06
C GLU A 122 13.13 -15.77 1.00
N LYS A 123 12.24 -15.84 1.99
CA LYS A 123 12.16 -16.96 2.93
C LYS A 123 11.44 -18.15 2.31
N SER A 124 11.58 -19.31 2.94
CA SER A 124 10.73 -20.46 2.62
C SER A 124 9.28 -20.17 3.01
N GLU A 125 8.34 -20.87 2.38
CA GLU A 125 6.91 -20.80 2.72
C GLU A 125 6.66 -21.12 4.20
N GLU A 126 7.39 -22.10 4.75
CA GLU A 126 7.31 -22.48 6.17
C GLU A 126 7.83 -21.37 7.10
N ASP A 127 8.95 -20.74 6.76
CA ASP A 127 9.50 -19.64 7.56
C ASP A 127 8.62 -18.39 7.51
N PHE A 128 8.01 -18.11 6.36
CA PHE A 128 7.00 -17.06 6.24
C PHE A 128 5.83 -17.29 7.20
N ILE A 129 5.25 -18.50 7.18
CA ILE A 129 4.14 -18.86 8.09
C ILE A 129 4.56 -18.70 9.55
N LYS A 130 5.73 -19.25 9.93
CA LYS A 130 6.25 -19.15 11.30
C LYS A 130 6.44 -17.71 11.75
N ASP A 131 6.90 -16.83 10.87
CA ASP A 131 7.08 -15.40 11.16
C ASP A 131 5.73 -14.72 11.45
N ILE A 132 4.72 -14.96 10.61
CA ILE A 132 3.37 -14.41 10.82
C ILE A 132 2.74 -14.93 12.12
N GLU A 133 2.84 -16.23 12.37
CA GLU A 133 2.32 -16.86 13.59
C GLU A 133 3.02 -16.37 14.86
N MET A 134 4.34 -16.12 14.80
CA MET A 134 5.08 -15.57 15.93
C MET A 134 4.57 -14.17 16.29
N ALA A 135 4.39 -13.30 15.29
CA ALA A 135 3.80 -11.98 15.51
C ALA A 135 2.38 -12.08 16.09
N SER A 136 1.54 -12.99 15.57
CA SER A 136 0.19 -13.21 16.10
C SER A 136 0.19 -13.64 17.58
N LYS A 137 1.12 -14.51 17.98
CA LYS A 137 1.30 -14.90 19.40
C LYS A 137 1.68 -13.70 20.28
N ILE A 138 2.56 -12.84 19.80
CA ILE A 138 3.00 -11.64 20.53
C ILE A 138 1.86 -10.63 20.63
N PHE A 139 1.13 -10.36 19.53
CA PHE A 139 -0.03 -9.48 19.56
C PHE A 139 -1.10 -9.97 20.55
N LEU A 140 -1.44 -11.26 20.52
CA LEU A 140 -2.40 -11.84 21.46
C LEU A 140 -1.96 -11.63 22.92
N LYS A 141 -0.67 -11.75 23.20
CA LYS A 141 -0.10 -11.53 24.53
C LYS A 141 -0.14 -10.06 24.95
N GLU A 142 0.21 -9.14 24.06
CA GLU A 142 0.44 -7.72 24.40
C GLU A 142 -0.81 -6.85 24.27
N LEU A 143 -1.76 -7.23 23.42
CA LEU A 143 -3.01 -6.50 23.13
C LEU A 143 -4.27 -7.30 23.50
N GLY A 144 -4.17 -8.60 23.73
CA GLY A 144 -5.34 -9.47 23.98
C GLY A 144 -6.08 -9.90 22.72
N TYR A 145 -5.64 -9.47 21.53
CA TYR A 145 -6.19 -9.87 20.23
C TYR A 145 -5.10 -9.89 19.16
N VAL A 146 -5.40 -10.49 18.01
CA VAL A 146 -4.53 -10.46 16.82
C VAL A 146 -5.10 -9.44 15.83
N PRO A 147 -4.35 -8.39 15.45
CA PRO A 147 -4.76 -7.46 14.40
C PRO A 147 -5.12 -8.18 13.10
N ASN A 148 -6.26 -7.80 12.52
CA ASN A 148 -6.86 -8.50 11.37
C ASN A 148 -6.64 -7.75 10.03
N LEU A 149 -5.87 -6.66 10.06
CA LEU A 149 -5.38 -5.95 8.87
C LEU A 149 -3.89 -6.22 8.73
N PHE A 150 -3.42 -6.56 7.53
CA PHE A 150 -2.04 -6.92 7.29
C PHE A 150 -1.32 -5.95 6.34
N SER A 151 -0.06 -5.64 6.57
CA SER A 151 0.79 -4.95 5.59
C SER A 151 1.97 -5.85 5.26
N TYR A 152 2.25 -6.08 3.97
CA TYR A 152 3.44 -6.85 3.58
C TYR A 152 4.69 -6.00 3.80
N PRO A 153 5.71 -6.47 4.55
CA PRO A 153 7.00 -5.81 4.63
C PRO A 153 7.52 -5.47 3.22
N PHE A 154 7.98 -4.23 3.04
CA PHE A 154 8.45 -3.71 1.75
C PHE A 154 7.40 -3.69 0.61
N GLY A 155 6.15 -4.07 0.88
CA GLY A 155 5.11 -4.28 -0.12
C GLY A 155 5.40 -5.43 -1.08
N GLU A 156 6.18 -6.42 -0.64
CA GLU A 156 6.67 -7.54 -1.44
C GLU A 156 5.95 -8.83 -1.03
N TYR A 157 5.33 -9.52 -1.98
CA TYR A 157 4.57 -10.74 -1.74
C TYR A 157 4.55 -11.63 -2.99
N SER A 158 4.31 -12.93 -2.79
CA SER A 158 4.03 -13.90 -3.86
C SER A 158 2.56 -14.28 -3.87
N LYS A 159 2.13 -15.07 -4.87
CA LYS A 159 0.78 -15.65 -4.86
C LYS A 159 0.54 -16.49 -3.59
N PHE A 160 1.49 -17.36 -3.23
CA PHE A 160 1.41 -18.19 -2.02
C PHE A 160 1.16 -17.34 -0.76
N MET A 161 1.91 -16.26 -0.59
CA MET A 161 1.76 -15.37 0.56
C MET A 161 0.39 -14.72 0.59
N LYS A 162 -0.08 -14.23 -0.57
CA LYS A 162 -1.42 -13.64 -0.69
C LYS A 162 -2.50 -14.66 -0.30
N ASP A 163 -2.40 -15.89 -0.80
CA ASP A 163 -3.33 -16.97 -0.49
C ASP A 163 -3.37 -17.26 1.03
N TYR A 164 -2.20 -17.44 1.67
CA TYR A 164 -2.13 -17.64 3.13
C TYR A 164 -2.70 -16.45 3.92
N ILE A 165 -2.37 -15.22 3.53
CA ILE A 165 -2.90 -14.01 4.18
C ILE A 165 -4.41 -13.91 4.01
N SER A 166 -4.98 -14.36 2.88
CA SER A 166 -6.42 -14.34 2.64
C SER A 166 -7.23 -15.23 3.57
N GLU A 167 -6.62 -16.30 4.10
CA GLU A 167 -7.24 -17.23 5.03
C GLU A 167 -7.19 -16.73 6.49
N ASN A 168 -6.28 -15.80 6.80
CA ASN A 168 -5.95 -15.42 8.18
C ASN A 168 -6.24 -13.94 8.52
N PHE A 169 -6.44 -13.10 7.50
CA PHE A 169 -6.66 -11.66 7.65
C PHE A 169 -7.87 -11.22 6.82
N SER A 170 -8.45 -10.06 7.15
CA SER A 170 -9.60 -9.50 6.40
C SER A 170 -9.17 -8.64 5.23
N PHE A 171 -8.02 -7.97 5.36
CA PHE A 171 -7.42 -7.14 4.32
C PHE A 171 -5.90 -7.19 4.42
N ALA A 172 -5.25 -6.99 3.29
CA ALA A 172 -3.81 -6.79 3.25
C ALA A 172 -3.40 -5.70 2.26
N PHE A 173 -2.30 -5.00 2.58
CA PHE A 173 -1.87 -3.82 1.86
C PHE A 173 -0.47 -3.98 1.27
N GLY A 174 -0.35 -3.66 -0.02
CA GLY A 174 0.93 -3.56 -0.73
C GLY A 174 1.52 -2.14 -0.73
N GLN A 175 2.55 -1.92 -1.55
CA GLN A 175 3.17 -0.60 -1.77
C GLN A 175 3.09 -0.14 -3.24
N HIS A 176 2.31 -0.82 -4.08
CA HIS A 176 2.08 -0.40 -5.45
C HIS A 176 1.07 0.76 -5.50
N SER A 177 1.32 1.73 -6.38
CA SER A 177 0.52 2.95 -6.45
C SER A 177 -0.84 2.69 -7.07
N GLY A 178 -1.92 3.10 -6.41
CA GLY A 178 -3.28 2.91 -6.92
C GLY A 178 -4.31 3.49 -5.98
N VAL A 179 -5.52 3.70 -6.51
CA VAL A 179 -6.68 4.10 -5.73
C VAL A 179 -7.52 2.85 -5.45
N ILE A 180 -7.93 2.68 -4.19
CA ILE A 180 -8.76 1.55 -3.77
C ILE A 180 -10.19 1.77 -4.31
N ASP A 181 -10.73 0.72 -4.93
CA ASP A 181 -12.12 0.61 -5.35
C ASP A 181 -12.64 -0.80 -5.02
N LEU A 182 -13.95 -1.03 -5.19
CA LEU A 182 -14.59 -2.30 -4.80
C LEU A 182 -14.09 -3.52 -5.60
N ASN A 183 -13.44 -3.32 -6.74
CA ASN A 183 -12.90 -4.38 -7.59
C ASN A 183 -11.43 -4.71 -7.28
N LYS A 184 -10.79 -3.98 -6.35
CA LYS A 184 -9.42 -4.31 -5.93
C LYS A 184 -9.45 -5.52 -5.00
N ASP A 185 -8.49 -6.42 -5.21
CA ASP A 185 -8.30 -7.57 -4.34
C ASP A 185 -7.95 -7.09 -2.92
N LYS A 186 -8.75 -7.53 -1.95
CA LYS A 186 -8.67 -7.15 -0.53
C LYS A 186 -7.33 -7.49 0.09
N TYR A 187 -6.60 -8.44 -0.49
CA TYR A 187 -5.35 -8.96 0.04
C TYR A 187 -4.12 -8.40 -0.67
N GLU A 188 -4.30 -7.40 -1.53
CA GLU A 188 -3.23 -6.63 -2.15
C GLU A 188 -3.63 -5.16 -2.38
N LEU A 189 -4.22 -4.52 -1.38
CA LEU A 189 -4.69 -3.14 -1.52
C LEU A 189 -3.55 -2.16 -1.81
N PRO A 190 -3.67 -1.30 -2.85
CA PRO A 190 -2.65 -0.35 -3.21
C PRO A 190 -2.49 0.77 -2.16
N ARG A 191 -1.27 1.29 -2.05
CA ARG A 191 -0.95 2.46 -1.23
C ARG A 191 0.03 3.34 -1.97
N PHE A 192 -0.07 4.66 -1.77
CA PHE A 192 0.97 5.59 -2.20
C PHE A 192 2.02 5.73 -1.09
N PRO A 193 3.29 5.35 -1.33
CA PRO A 193 4.39 5.66 -0.41
C PRO A 193 4.63 7.17 -0.37
N ILE A 194 4.75 7.70 0.84
CA ILE A 194 5.05 9.12 1.12
C ILE A 194 6.31 9.17 1.98
N ASN A 195 7.32 9.88 1.49
CA ASN A 195 8.60 10.14 2.16
C ASN A 195 9.19 11.45 1.60
N GLU A 196 10.40 11.86 1.94
CA GLU A 196 10.97 13.13 1.44
C GLU A 196 11.10 13.16 -0.09
N ASN A 197 11.40 12.03 -0.73
CA ASN A 197 11.55 11.94 -2.19
C ASN A 197 10.20 11.90 -2.94
N TYR A 198 9.13 11.44 -2.29
CA TYR A 198 7.83 11.18 -2.92
C TYR A 198 6.67 11.91 -2.22
N GLY A 199 6.94 12.73 -1.22
CA GLY A 199 5.95 13.45 -0.41
C GLY A 199 5.87 14.93 -0.71
N GLU A 200 6.56 15.42 -1.74
CA GLU A 200 6.43 16.80 -2.18
C GLU A 200 4.97 17.15 -2.49
N LEU A 201 4.60 18.39 -2.15
CA LEU A 201 3.20 18.83 -2.14
C LEU A 201 2.54 18.74 -3.51
N ASP A 202 3.26 19.00 -4.61
CA ASP A 202 2.69 18.92 -5.96
C ASP A 202 2.33 17.48 -6.36
N ARG A 203 3.20 16.52 -6.05
CA ARG A 203 2.89 15.10 -6.22
C ARG A 203 1.74 14.70 -5.30
N PHE A 204 1.77 15.13 -4.04
CA PHE A 204 0.72 14.83 -3.06
C PHE A 204 -0.66 15.32 -3.54
N LYS A 205 -0.72 16.55 -4.06
CA LYS A 205 -1.92 17.13 -4.67
C LYS A 205 -2.45 16.25 -5.80
N SER A 206 -1.56 15.72 -6.62
CA SER A 206 -1.95 14.86 -7.75
C SER A 206 -2.54 13.54 -7.26
N ILE A 207 -1.86 12.85 -6.35
CA ILE A 207 -2.29 11.51 -5.88
C ILE A 207 -3.61 11.54 -5.12
N ILE A 208 -3.88 12.58 -4.30
CA ILE A 208 -5.17 12.68 -3.60
C ILE A 208 -6.32 12.96 -4.57
N ASN A 209 -6.04 13.49 -5.77
CA ASN A 209 -7.03 13.78 -6.81
C ASN A 209 -7.21 12.64 -7.83
N PHE A 210 -6.41 11.57 -7.79
CA PHE A 210 -6.58 10.43 -8.69
C PHE A 210 -7.85 9.62 -8.40
N PHE A 211 -8.47 9.09 -9.45
CA PHE A 211 -9.62 8.20 -9.38
C PHE A 211 -9.16 6.75 -9.65
N PRO A 212 -9.92 5.73 -9.23
CA PRO A 212 -9.60 4.37 -9.60
C PRO A 212 -9.74 4.18 -11.12
N LEU A 213 -8.72 3.58 -11.72
CA LEU A 213 -8.87 2.90 -12.99
C LEU A 213 -9.31 1.47 -12.67
N GLU A 214 -10.63 1.29 -12.67
CA GLU A 214 -11.30 0.02 -12.32
C GLU A 214 -11.02 -1.02 -13.40
N PHE A 215 -10.86 -2.27 -12.99
CA PHE A 215 -10.67 -3.42 -13.88
C PHE A 215 -11.35 -4.64 -13.27
N LYS A 216 -11.74 -5.60 -14.11
CA LYS A 216 -12.35 -6.88 -13.71
C LYS A 216 -11.31 -7.88 -13.24
N ASN A 217 -10.21 -7.99 -13.99
CA ASN A 217 -9.19 -8.99 -13.76
C ASN A 217 -7.80 -8.47 -14.16
N LEU A 218 -6.77 -8.99 -13.52
CA LEU A 218 -5.38 -8.64 -13.79
C LEU A 218 -4.49 -9.89 -13.76
N ILE A 219 -3.75 -10.10 -14.84
CA ILE A 219 -2.79 -11.20 -15.01
C ILE A 219 -1.38 -10.61 -15.09
N PRO A 220 -0.38 -11.21 -14.42
CA PRO A 220 -0.49 -12.42 -13.60
C PRO A 220 -0.89 -12.10 -12.16
N GLU A 221 -1.48 -13.08 -11.47
CA GLU A 221 -1.67 -13.03 -10.01
C GLU A 221 -0.34 -13.12 -9.26
N GLU A 222 0.59 -13.94 -9.76
CA GLU A 222 1.92 -14.08 -9.19
C GLU A 222 2.72 -12.79 -9.37
N LYS A 223 3.14 -12.19 -8.25
CA LYS A 223 3.95 -10.96 -8.24
C LYS A 223 5.44 -11.26 -8.09
N LYS A 224 5.82 -12.48 -7.72
CA LYS A 224 7.21 -12.94 -7.65
C LYS A 224 7.70 -13.40 -9.03
N LEU A 225 8.69 -12.68 -9.55
CA LEU A 225 9.35 -12.99 -10.82
C LEU A 225 10.66 -13.74 -10.57
N THR A 226 10.88 -14.76 -11.38
CA THR A 226 12.07 -15.61 -11.47
C THR A 226 12.51 -15.65 -12.93
N ASN A 227 13.65 -16.30 -13.22
CA ASN A 227 14.09 -16.54 -14.59
C ASN A 227 13.07 -17.28 -15.48
N LYS A 228 12.05 -17.93 -14.91
CA LYS A 228 11.04 -18.69 -15.67
C LYS A 228 9.85 -17.86 -16.14
N ASN A 229 9.56 -16.73 -15.49
CA ASN A 229 8.37 -15.91 -15.74
C ASN A 229 8.68 -14.42 -15.88
N ASN A 230 9.95 -14.05 -16.08
CA ASN A 230 10.39 -12.68 -16.31
C ASN A 230 10.80 -12.48 -17.78
N PRO A 231 10.20 -11.55 -18.54
CA PRO A 231 9.06 -10.72 -18.16
C PRO A 231 7.75 -11.53 -18.12
N PRO A 232 6.77 -11.13 -17.29
CA PRO A 232 5.50 -11.84 -17.18
C PRO A 232 4.61 -11.59 -18.39
N GLU A 233 3.69 -12.51 -18.64
CA GLU A 233 2.50 -12.21 -19.45
C GLU A 233 1.59 -11.25 -18.67
N PHE A 234 1.35 -10.06 -19.21
CA PHE A 234 0.58 -9.02 -18.55
C PHE A 234 -0.69 -8.69 -19.32
N GLU A 235 -1.84 -8.86 -18.66
CA GLU A 235 -3.16 -8.56 -19.20
C GLU A 235 -4.03 -7.89 -18.12
N VAL A 236 -4.79 -6.86 -18.52
CA VAL A 236 -5.82 -6.25 -17.68
C VAL A 236 -7.13 -6.25 -18.45
N GLU A 237 -8.14 -6.90 -17.88
CA GLU A 237 -9.50 -6.93 -18.42
C GLU A 237 -10.35 -5.83 -17.79
N PHE A 238 -10.94 -4.99 -18.62
CA PHE A 238 -11.78 -3.86 -18.21
C PHE A 238 -13.27 -4.17 -18.33
N PHE A 239 -14.10 -3.37 -17.66
CA PHE A 239 -15.56 -3.49 -17.77
C PHE A 239 -16.07 -2.99 -19.13
N GLU A 240 -17.13 -3.62 -19.65
CA GLU A 240 -17.64 -3.33 -21.00
C GLU A 240 -18.18 -1.90 -21.16
N ASN A 241 -18.65 -1.31 -20.06
CA ASN A 241 -19.20 0.04 -20.02
C ASN A 241 -18.13 1.13 -19.84
N GLN A 242 -16.86 0.77 -19.61
CA GLN A 242 -15.79 1.74 -19.47
C GLN A 242 -15.44 2.36 -20.83
N LYS A 243 -15.39 3.69 -20.86
CA LYS A 243 -15.13 4.46 -22.08
C LYS A 243 -13.66 4.86 -22.16
N ASN A 244 -13.24 5.26 -23.36
CA ASN A 244 -11.92 5.84 -23.62
C ASN A 244 -10.72 4.93 -23.27
N LEU A 245 -10.92 3.61 -23.17
CA LEU A 245 -9.88 2.66 -22.79
C LEU A 245 -8.68 2.67 -23.77
N ASN A 246 -8.90 3.00 -25.04
CA ASN A 246 -7.83 3.20 -26.04
C ASN A 246 -6.86 4.35 -25.69
N ASN A 247 -7.23 5.25 -24.77
CA ASN A 247 -6.41 6.37 -24.32
C ASN A 247 -5.59 6.05 -23.06
N ILE A 248 -5.65 4.81 -22.56
CA ILE A 248 -4.80 4.36 -21.45
C ILE A 248 -3.33 4.50 -21.85
N ASN A 249 -2.54 5.13 -20.98
CA ASN A 249 -1.10 5.19 -21.11
C ASN A 249 -0.45 4.41 -19.98
N CYS A 250 0.39 3.44 -20.34
CA CYS A 250 1.16 2.66 -19.39
C CYS A 250 2.66 2.94 -19.52
N TYR A 251 3.34 2.96 -18.39
CA TYR A 251 4.78 3.07 -18.27
C TYR A 251 5.29 1.94 -17.40
N SER A 252 6.45 1.41 -17.75
CA SER A 252 7.07 0.30 -17.03
C SER A 252 8.59 0.45 -17.01
N ASN A 253 9.24 -0.16 -16.01
CA ASN A 253 10.67 -0.03 -15.74
C ASN A 253 11.50 -1.28 -16.09
N GLU A 254 11.02 -2.13 -17.00
CA GLU A 254 11.81 -3.24 -17.52
C GLU A 254 13.15 -2.75 -18.11
N GLY A 255 14.21 -3.56 -18.01
CA GLY A 255 15.56 -3.15 -18.37
C GLY A 255 16.14 -2.01 -17.53
N ASN A 256 15.62 -1.79 -16.31
CA ASN A 256 16.02 -0.71 -15.39
C ASN A 256 15.82 0.71 -15.97
N THR A 257 14.87 0.87 -16.91
CA THR A 257 14.57 2.18 -17.51
C THR A 257 13.07 2.41 -17.58
N TRP A 258 12.60 3.52 -17.01
CA TRP A 258 11.21 3.95 -17.17
C TRP A 258 10.95 4.44 -18.59
N ALA A 259 10.06 3.75 -19.31
CA ALA A 259 9.59 4.19 -20.62
C ALA A 259 8.13 3.77 -20.85
N LYS A 260 7.51 4.40 -21.87
CA LYS A 260 6.15 4.06 -22.28
C LYS A 260 6.10 2.60 -22.75
N SER A 261 5.18 1.83 -22.19
CA SER A 261 4.99 0.41 -22.48
C SER A 261 4.42 0.19 -23.87
N ASN A 262 4.78 -0.93 -24.53
CA ASN A 262 4.16 -1.34 -25.78
C ASN A 262 2.82 -2.03 -25.49
N THR A 263 1.76 -1.23 -25.49
CA THR A 263 0.39 -1.66 -25.16
C THR A 263 -0.39 -2.07 -26.39
N ASN A 264 -1.12 -3.18 -26.31
CA ASN A 264 -2.16 -3.54 -27.27
C ASN A 264 -3.53 -3.56 -26.57
N PHE A 265 -4.57 -3.14 -27.28
CA PHE A 265 -5.92 -3.13 -26.74
C PHE A 265 -6.89 -3.84 -27.69
N LEU A 266 -7.53 -4.90 -27.21
CA LEU A 266 -8.49 -5.69 -27.98
C LEU A 266 -9.57 -6.25 -27.04
N ASN A 267 -10.85 -6.16 -27.42
CA ASN A 267 -11.98 -6.73 -26.67
C ASN A 267 -11.99 -6.36 -25.17
N ASN A 268 -11.77 -5.08 -24.85
CA ASN A 268 -11.67 -4.57 -23.47
C ASN A 268 -10.50 -5.12 -22.65
N LYS A 269 -9.50 -5.70 -23.31
CA LYS A 269 -8.27 -6.20 -22.67
C LYS A 269 -7.09 -5.38 -23.12
N LEU A 270 -6.34 -4.87 -22.15
CA LEU A 270 -5.04 -4.26 -22.36
C LEU A 270 -3.97 -5.32 -22.11
N THR A 271 -3.09 -5.55 -23.08
CA THR A 271 -1.88 -6.35 -22.89
C THR A 271 -0.63 -5.50 -23.05
N ILE A 272 0.45 -5.88 -22.37
CA ILE A 272 1.76 -5.22 -22.50
C ILE A 272 2.78 -6.22 -23.03
N LYS A 273 3.42 -5.88 -24.15
CA LYS A 273 4.64 -6.56 -24.60
C LYS A 273 5.84 -5.84 -24.00
N PHE A 274 6.44 -6.42 -22.96
CA PHE A 274 7.63 -5.85 -22.33
C PHE A 274 8.82 -5.82 -23.30
N ARG A 275 9.63 -4.76 -23.19
CA ARG A 275 10.81 -4.55 -24.05
C ARG A 275 11.99 -5.45 -23.67
N ASP A 276 12.06 -5.83 -22.40
CA ASP A 276 13.10 -6.65 -21.77
C ASP A 276 12.52 -7.30 -20.50
N THR A 277 13.32 -8.11 -19.83
CA THR A 277 13.12 -8.57 -18.45
C THR A 277 13.17 -7.40 -17.46
N PHE A 278 12.48 -7.53 -16.33
CA PHE A 278 12.69 -6.64 -15.19
C PHE A 278 14.02 -7.00 -14.51
N THR A 279 14.96 -6.07 -14.48
CA THR A 279 16.27 -6.24 -13.82
C THR A 279 16.38 -5.61 -12.43
N PRO A 280 15.66 -4.52 -12.07
CA PRO A 280 15.61 -4.05 -10.69
C PRO A 280 14.82 -5.01 -9.80
N ARG A 281 15.12 -5.04 -8.50
CA ARG A 281 14.32 -5.80 -7.49
C ARG A 281 12.82 -5.57 -7.63
N ARG A 282 12.41 -4.34 -7.97
CA ARG A 282 11.00 -3.97 -8.15
C ARG A 282 10.71 -3.68 -9.61
N GLY A 283 10.05 -4.63 -10.27
CA GLY A 283 9.38 -4.40 -11.55
C GLY A 283 8.09 -3.64 -11.32
N ARG A 284 7.78 -2.64 -12.13
CA ARG A 284 6.59 -1.79 -11.98
C ARG A 284 5.94 -1.51 -13.30
N VAL A 285 4.61 -1.48 -13.28
CA VAL A 285 3.77 -1.04 -14.38
C VAL A 285 2.78 -0.04 -13.80
N ASN A 286 2.73 1.17 -14.36
CA ASN A 286 1.78 2.20 -13.97
C ASN A 286 0.94 2.58 -15.18
N CYS A 287 -0.37 2.50 -15.06
CA CYS A 287 -1.31 2.82 -16.12
C CYS A 287 -2.26 3.94 -15.67
N SER A 288 -2.50 4.87 -16.58
CA SER A 288 -3.38 6.01 -16.33
C SER A 288 -4.29 6.33 -17.51
N LEU A 289 -5.46 6.89 -17.20
CA LEU A 289 -6.44 7.35 -18.18
C LEU A 289 -6.93 8.74 -17.77
N ASN A 290 -6.88 9.69 -18.69
CA ASN A 290 -7.57 10.96 -18.50
C ASN A 290 -9.02 10.82 -18.98
N ASP A 291 -9.96 10.77 -18.03
CA ASP A 291 -11.38 10.63 -18.26
C ASP A 291 -12.06 12.00 -18.05
N ASN A 292 -11.98 12.86 -19.07
CA ASN A 292 -12.55 14.22 -19.09
C ASN A 292 -12.07 15.09 -17.91
N GLY A 293 -10.75 15.15 -17.70
CA GLY A 293 -10.13 15.91 -16.62
C GLY A 293 -9.97 15.15 -15.31
N LYS A 294 -10.56 13.95 -15.19
CA LYS A 294 -10.31 13.05 -14.06
C LYS A 294 -9.21 12.05 -14.42
N TRP A 295 -8.08 12.15 -13.74
CA TRP A 295 -7.00 11.18 -13.89
C TRP A 295 -7.32 9.90 -13.12
N ARG A 296 -7.52 8.80 -13.85
CA ARG A 296 -7.69 7.46 -13.31
C ARG A 296 -6.34 6.74 -13.29
N TRP A 297 -6.05 5.99 -12.22
CA TRP A 297 -4.73 5.40 -12.00
C TRP A 297 -4.84 3.99 -11.39
N PHE A 298 -4.03 3.07 -11.90
CA PHE A 298 -3.62 1.88 -11.15
C PHE A 298 -2.14 1.58 -11.44
N GLY A 299 -1.51 0.83 -10.55
CA GLY A 299 -0.13 0.39 -10.70
C GLY A 299 0.02 -1.01 -10.15
N VAL A 300 0.99 -1.73 -10.68
CA VAL A 300 1.34 -3.10 -10.30
C VAL A 300 2.82 -3.11 -9.96
N GLN A 301 3.18 -3.86 -8.92
CA GLN A 301 4.57 -4.11 -8.54
C GLN A 301 4.83 -5.61 -8.59
N PHE A 302 5.95 -5.95 -9.20
CA PHE A 302 6.56 -7.28 -9.22
C PHE A 302 7.83 -7.25 -8.37
N VAL A 303 8.18 -8.38 -7.80
CA VAL A 303 9.43 -8.59 -7.05
C VAL A 303 10.29 -9.54 -7.85
N VAL A 304 11.45 -9.09 -8.30
CA VAL A 304 12.40 -9.87 -9.10
C VAL A 304 13.41 -10.55 -8.17
N GLN A 305 13.57 -11.86 -8.31
CA GLN A 305 14.61 -12.67 -7.66
C GLN A 305 15.71 -13.10 -8.61
#